data_AF-A0A964CCK3-F1
#
_entry.id   AF-A0A964CCK3-F1
#
_cell.length_a   1.000
_cell.length_b   1.000
_cell.length_c   1.000
_cell.angle_alpha   90.00
_cell.angle_beta   90.00
_cell.angle_gamma   90.00
#
_symmetry.space_group_name_H-M   'P 1'
#
loop_
_entity.id
_entity.type
_entity.pdbx_description
1 polymer ?
#
loop_
_entity_poly.entity_id
_entity_poly.type
_entity_poly.pdbx_seq_one_letter_code
_entity_poly.pdbx_strand_id
1 'polypeptide(L)'
;MQVKDMTVEQLRDLIRDTVEQCLEESFGDRDAGLEVKEKVKQKLLESIERKQAGESSVEVEGDGEVISAEEIAESQAALADYFAGRDRGISSKKIKLKLFGEKS
;
A
#
# COMPACT_ATOMS: atom_id res chain seq x y z
N MET A 1 24.39 -18.01 33.79
CA MET A 1 23.80 -16.72 34.22
C MET A 1 22.40 -17.02 34.72
N GLN A 2 22.09 -16.80 35.99
CA GLN A 2 20.72 -17.01 36.51
C GLN A 2 20.01 -15.65 36.57
N VAL A 3 18.69 -15.63 36.29
CA VAL A 3 17.88 -14.39 36.24
C VAL A 3 17.99 -13.57 37.53
N LYS A 4 18.17 -14.24 38.67
CA LYS A 4 18.36 -13.63 40.00
C LYS A 4 19.65 -12.80 40.14
N ASP A 5 20.62 -12.99 39.26
CA ASP A 5 21.91 -12.27 39.27
C ASP A 5 21.92 -11.13 38.23
N MET A 6 20.80 -10.90 37.53
CA MET A 6 20.67 -9.86 36.50
C MET A 6 20.15 -8.55 37.11
N THR A 7 20.70 -7.43 36.65
CA THR A 7 20.10 -6.13 36.96
C THR A 7 18.82 -5.93 36.15
N VAL A 8 17.95 -5.03 36.61
CA VAL A 8 16.67 -4.72 35.93
C VAL A 8 16.91 -4.25 34.48
N GLU A 9 18.03 -3.58 34.22
CA GLU A 9 18.41 -3.15 32.87
C GLU A 9 18.77 -4.35 31.98
N GLN A 10 19.63 -5.25 32.46
CA GLN A 10 19.99 -6.46 31.72
C GLN A 10 18.79 -7.36 31.44
N LEU A 11 17.83 -7.42 32.37
CA LEU A 11 16.59 -8.17 32.16
C LEU A 11 15.70 -7.51 31.11
N ARG A 12 15.61 -6.18 31.11
CA ARG A 12 14.85 -5.43 30.08
C ARG A 12 15.48 -5.56 28.70
N ASP A 13 16.81 -5.53 28.61
CA ASP A 13 17.55 -5.77 27.38
C ASP A 13 17.26 -7.18 26.86
N LEU A 14 17.37 -8.19 27.71
CA LEU A 14 17.08 -9.58 27.33
C LEU A 14 15.64 -9.77 26.84
N ILE A 15 14.66 -9.16 27.50
CA ILE A 15 13.25 -9.22 27.08
C ILE A 15 13.06 -8.52 25.72
N ARG A 16 13.65 -7.34 25.53
CA ARG A 16 13.57 -6.60 24.27
C ARG A 16 14.16 -7.41 23.13
N ASP A 17 15.37 -7.95 23.29
CA ASP A 17 16.05 -8.73 22.27
C ASP A 17 15.25 -9.99 21.91
N THR A 18 14.67 -10.65 22.92
CA THR A 18 13.82 -11.82 22.70
C THR A 18 12.54 -11.46 21.93
N VAL A 19 11.91 -10.33 22.26
CA VAL A 19 10.70 -9.87 21.56
C VAL A 19 11.02 -9.46 20.12
N GLU A 20 12.12 -8.76 19.90
CA GLU A 20 12.59 -8.37 18.57
C GLU A 20 12.86 -9.61 17.72
N GLN A 21 13.55 -10.61 18.27
CA GLN A 21 13.77 -11.88 17.59
C GLN A 21 12.46 -12.60 17.24
N CYS A 22 11.50 -12.70 18.16
CA CYS A 22 10.20 -13.32 17.88
C CYS A 22 9.39 -12.56 16.82
N LEU A 23 9.49 -11.23 16.80
CA LEU A 23 8.83 -10.40 15.80
C LEU A 23 9.49 -10.53 14.43
N GLU A 24 10.82 -10.60 14.36
CA GLU A 24 11.55 -10.88 13.11
C GLU A 24 11.20 -12.27 12.57
N GLU A 25 11.09 -13.29 13.44
CA GLU A 25 10.71 -14.64 13.03
C GLU A 25 9.25 -14.73 12.53
N SER A 26 8.35 -13.93 13.11
CA SER A 26 6.91 -13.98 12.78
C SER A 26 6.47 -12.99 11.70
N PHE A 27 7.14 -11.85 11.60
CA PHE A 27 6.77 -10.70 10.78
C PHE A 27 7.94 -10.12 9.97
N GLY A 28 9.13 -10.73 10.06
CA GLY A 28 10.28 -10.33 9.25
C GLY A 28 9.98 -10.48 7.76
N ASP A 29 10.74 -9.72 6.96
CA ASP A 29 10.58 -9.73 5.52
C ASP A 29 10.99 -11.09 4.97
N ARG A 30 10.00 -11.82 4.44
CA ARG A 30 10.19 -13.14 3.82
C ARG A 30 11.16 -13.09 2.65
N ASP A 31 11.28 -11.93 2.02
CA ASP A 31 12.14 -11.71 0.87
C ASP A 31 13.48 -11.05 1.25
N ALA A 32 13.75 -10.83 2.55
CA ALA A 32 15.04 -10.30 3.02
C ALA A 32 16.19 -11.22 2.63
N GLY A 33 17.15 -10.68 1.88
CA GLY A 33 18.31 -11.42 1.38
C GLY A 33 18.03 -12.29 0.16
N LEU A 34 16.81 -12.27 -0.40
CA LEU A 34 16.54 -12.91 -1.69
C LEU A 34 16.99 -12.02 -2.84
N GLU A 35 17.88 -12.55 -3.68
CA GLU A 35 18.20 -11.90 -4.96
C GLU A 35 17.12 -12.19 -6.00
N VAL A 36 16.65 -11.13 -6.65
CA VAL A 36 15.70 -11.24 -7.76
C VAL A 36 16.37 -12.00 -8.91
N LYS A 37 15.81 -13.15 -9.27
CA LYS A 37 16.27 -13.94 -10.42
C LYS A 37 16.32 -13.06 -11.68
N GLU A 38 17.41 -13.14 -12.44
CA GLU A 38 17.63 -12.32 -13.65
C GLU A 38 16.45 -12.36 -14.65
N LYS A 39 15.77 -13.50 -14.79
CA LYS A 39 14.56 -13.63 -15.64
C LYS A 39 13.41 -12.73 -15.18
N VAL A 40 13.25 -12.52 -13.87
CA VAL A 40 12.21 -11.66 -13.29
C VAL A 40 12.58 -10.20 -13.50
N LYS A 41 13.85 -9.85 -13.28
CA LYS A 41 14.40 -8.51 -13.53
C LYS A 41 14.24 -8.08 -14.99
N GLN A 42 14.54 -8.97 -15.93
CA GLN A 42 14.39 -8.71 -17.37
C GLN A 42 12.92 -8.47 -17.75
N LYS A 43 12.00 -9.29 -17.25
CA LYS A 43 10.55 -9.07 -17.44
C LYS A 43 10.04 -7.76 -16.83
N LEU A 44 10.60 -7.36 -15.69
CA LEU A 44 10.27 -6.08 -15.05
C LEU A 44 10.74 -4.90 -15.88
N LEU A 45 11.96 -4.96 -16.42
CA LEU A 45 12.49 -3.95 -17.34
C LEU A 45 11.61 -3.84 -18.60
N GLU A 46 11.29 -4.97 -19.24
CA GLU A 46 10.37 -5.00 -20.40
C GLU A 46 8.97 -4.46 -20.06
N SER A 47 8.49 -4.65 -18.82
CA SER A 47 7.21 -4.09 -18.35
C SER A 47 7.28 -2.58 -18.15
N ILE A 48 8.40 -2.09 -17.59
CA ILE A 48 8.63 -0.65 -17.40
C ILE A 48 8.77 0.05 -18.76
N GLU A 49 9.53 -0.52 -19.69
CA GLU A 49 9.69 0.02 -21.05
C GLU A 49 8.35 0.09 -21.80
N ARG A 50 7.52 -0.97 -21.72
CA ARG A 50 6.17 -0.94 -22.30
C ARG A 50 5.27 0.13 -21.70
N LYS A 51 5.30 0.30 -20.37
CA LYS A 51 4.55 1.38 -19.70
C LYS A 51 5.05 2.76 -20.10
N GLN A 52 6.36 2.95 -20.27
CA GLN A 52 6.95 4.22 -20.72
C GLN A 52 6.67 4.51 -22.21
N ALA A 53 6.56 3.46 -23.03
CA ALA A 53 6.18 3.56 -24.43
C ALA A 53 4.68 3.86 -24.66
N GLY A 54 3.90 4.03 -23.57
CA GLY A 54 2.49 4.39 -23.67
C GLY A 54 1.55 3.21 -23.97
N GLU A 55 2.03 1.97 -23.90
CA GLU A 55 1.19 0.77 -23.94
C GLU A 55 0.51 0.58 -22.57
N SER A 56 -0.30 1.55 -22.16
CA SER A 56 -1.11 1.50 -20.95
C SER A 56 -2.59 1.41 -21.25
N SER A 57 -2.95 0.75 -22.35
CA SER A 57 -4.32 0.35 -22.61
C SER A 57 -4.47 -1.09 -22.15
N VAL A 58 -4.90 -1.27 -20.90
CA VAL A 58 -5.55 -2.53 -20.53
C VAL A 58 -6.96 -2.41 -21.08
N GLU A 59 -7.32 -3.26 -22.04
CA GLU A 59 -8.72 -3.44 -22.41
C GLU A 59 -9.46 -3.94 -21.17
N VAL A 60 -10.22 -3.05 -20.56
CA VAL A 60 -11.13 -3.39 -19.48
C VAL A 60 -12.37 -3.98 -20.14
N GLU A 61 -12.76 -5.20 -19.76
CA GLU A 61 -14.01 -5.81 -20.21
C GLU A 61 -15.18 -5.02 -19.59
N GLY A 62 -15.55 -3.93 -20.23
CA GLY A 62 -16.68 -3.07 -19.90
C GLY A 62 -17.79 -3.20 -20.94
N ASP A 63 -18.98 -2.78 -20.56
CA ASP A 63 -20.24 -2.74 -21.33
C ASP A 63 -20.24 -1.84 -22.58
N GLY A 64 -19.06 -1.52 -23.14
CA GLY A 64 -18.91 -0.68 -24.33
C GLY A 64 -19.17 0.80 -24.09
N GLU A 65 -19.28 1.23 -22.82
CA GLU A 65 -19.39 2.63 -22.47
C GLU A 65 -18.09 3.37 -22.80
N VAL A 66 -18.18 4.32 -23.74
CA VAL A 66 -17.07 5.19 -24.11
C VAL A 66 -17.05 6.37 -23.15
N ILE A 67 -16.10 6.36 -22.23
CA ILE A 67 -15.84 7.51 -21.35
C ILE A 67 -15.15 8.60 -22.17
N SER A 68 -15.64 9.84 -22.09
CA SER A 68 -15.03 10.95 -22.82
C SER A 68 -13.66 11.33 -22.25
N ALA A 69 -12.79 11.92 -23.09
CA ALA A 69 -11.49 12.39 -22.65
C ALA A 69 -11.58 13.48 -21.55
N GLU A 70 -12.67 14.24 -21.54
CA GLU A 70 -12.96 15.28 -20.55
C GLU A 70 -13.28 14.64 -19.18
N GLU A 71 -14.15 13.63 -19.14
CA GLU A 71 -14.47 12.90 -17.91
C GLU A 71 -13.24 12.19 -17.31
N ILE A 72 -12.35 11.67 -18.15
CA ILE A 72 -11.08 11.08 -17.71
C ILE A 72 -10.19 12.16 -17.09
N ALA A 73 -10.09 13.33 -17.72
CA ALA A 73 -9.27 14.43 -17.23
C ALA A 73 -9.79 14.97 -15.88
N GLU A 74 -11.10 15.12 -15.72
CA GLU A 74 -11.72 15.51 -14.46
C GLU A 74 -11.44 14.50 -13.34
N SER A 75 -11.59 13.21 -13.64
CA SER A 75 -11.31 12.13 -12.68
C SER A 75 -9.83 12.09 -12.26
N GLN A 76 -8.91 12.27 -13.20
CA GLN A 76 -7.48 12.36 -12.91
C GLN A 76 -7.12 13.57 -12.05
N ALA A 77 -7.74 14.73 -12.32
CA ALA A 77 -7.55 15.93 -11.51
C ALA A 77 -8.04 15.74 -10.07
N ALA A 78 -9.23 15.16 -9.89
CA ALA A 78 -9.78 14.84 -8.57
C ALA A 78 -8.87 13.87 -7.80
N LEU A 79 -8.34 12.84 -8.49
CA LEU A 79 -7.41 11.88 -7.90
C LEU A 79 -6.10 12.54 -7.46
N ALA A 80 -5.56 13.47 -8.27
CA ALA A 80 -4.36 14.23 -7.94
C ALA A 80 -4.56 15.11 -6.69
N ASP A 81 -5.73 15.71 -6.54
CA ASP A 81 -6.07 16.52 -5.37
C ASP A 81 -6.21 15.69 -4.08
N TYR A 82 -6.73 14.47 -4.18
CA TYR A 82 -6.74 13.52 -3.07
C TYR A 82 -5.33 13.15 -2.62
N PHE A 83 -4.44 12.79 -3.56
CA PHE A 83 -3.04 12.46 -3.23
C PHE A 83 -2.26 13.65 -2.68
N ALA A 84 -2.58 14.87 -3.14
CA ALA A 84 -2.00 16.10 -2.60
C ALA A 84 -2.59 16.51 -1.24
N GLY A 85 -3.56 15.76 -0.69
CA GLY A 85 -4.24 16.06 0.55
C GLY A 85 -5.12 17.33 0.49
N ARG A 86 -5.35 17.87 -0.72
CA ARG A 86 -6.24 19.00 -0.98
C ARG A 86 -7.70 18.57 -0.92
N ASP A 87 -7.99 17.35 -1.34
CA ASP A 87 -9.27 16.69 -1.11
C ASP A 87 -9.15 15.66 0.02
N ARG A 88 -9.85 15.91 1.12
CA ARG A 88 -9.92 14.98 2.27
C ARG A 88 -11.05 13.96 2.13
N GLY A 89 -11.75 13.96 1.00
CA GLY A 89 -12.94 13.17 0.76
C GLY A 89 -14.11 13.59 1.65
N ILE A 90 -15.18 12.81 1.58
CA ILE A 90 -16.37 12.97 2.42
C ILE A 90 -16.30 11.94 3.54
N SER A 91 -16.53 12.36 4.79
CA SER A 91 -16.55 11.41 5.91
C SER A 91 -17.69 10.39 5.78
N SER A 92 -17.49 9.19 6.29
CA SER A 92 -18.52 8.12 6.28
C SER A 92 -19.85 8.59 6.88
N LYS A 93 -19.81 9.41 7.95
CA LYS A 93 -21.02 10.03 8.54
C LYS A 93 -21.76 10.92 7.55
N LYS A 94 -21.03 11.76 6.82
CA LYS A 94 -21.60 12.68 5.83
C LYS A 94 -22.10 11.95 4.58
N ILE A 95 -21.47 10.85 4.18
CA ILE A 95 -21.95 9.95 3.13
C ILE A 95 -23.27 9.29 3.56
N LYS A 96 -23.34 8.75 4.79
CA LYS A 96 -24.57 8.15 5.34
C LYS A 96 -25.73 9.14 5.39
N LEU A 97 -25.47 10.37 5.82
CA LEU A 97 -26.47 11.43 5.84
C LEU A 97 -27.02 11.74 4.44
N LYS A 98 -26.15 11.83 3.42
CA LYS A 98 -26.56 12.10 2.03
C LYS A 98 -27.38 10.95 1.42
N LEU A 99 -26.99 9.70 1.67
CA LEU A 99 -27.61 8.53 1.04
C LEU A 99 -28.91 8.11 1.71
N PHE A 100 -28.97 8.16 3.04
CA PHE A 100 -30.07 7.58 3.81
C PHE A 100 -30.93 8.61 4.55
N GLY A 101 -30.52 9.88 4.53
CA GLY A 101 -31.09 10.90 5.40
C GLY A 101 -30.78 10.61 6.87
N GLU A 102 -31.03 11.59 7.74
CA GLU A 102 -30.96 11.42 9.20
C GLU A 102 -32.11 10.52 9.65
N LYS A 103 -31.95 9.20 9.52
CA LYS A 103 -32.82 8.26 10.25
C LYS A 103 -32.33 8.25 11.70
N SER A 104 -33.03 9.07 12.49
CA SER A 104 -33.01 9.12 13.95
C SER A 104 -33.14 7.73 14.59
#